data_AF-A0A924YNE9-F1
#
_entry.id   AF-A0A924YNE9-F1
#
_cell.length_a   1.000
_cell.length_b   1.000
_cell.length_c   1.000
_cell.angle_alpha   90.00
_cell.angle_beta   90.00
_cell.angle_gamma   90.00
#
_symmetry.space_group_name_H-M   'P 1'
#
loop_
_entity.id
_entity.type
_entity.pdbx_description
1 polymer ?
#
loop_
_entity_poly.entity_id
_entity_poly.type
_entity_poly.pdbx_seq_one_letter_code
_entity_poly.pdbx_strand_id
1 'polypeptide(L)'
;MRGLVRSLIVGCLTAGLFLLGLNAANAATRVALLNGSGSEQIANVVDLAQVALSRESELELLDRALVRRVLEEQKLSVSGVVDASQAIAVGKLLAVDLIAVVEMSPGKEGVPGLVIFDSRTGVRYWNAALSIVATELEREADAVVLAVRAAHRKREGRTPAFHTVGVMTVRNADLPRSQDGLCEAVGLLVERGLSRSPDLAVLERRRLAHVNEERSLPAVDPPKDLLASLTTVDLEISRAADGRGLKGTALLKPAGVEQAQSVTVTIPELNGVLLAETLLRKLIEELRAAPAVTAADPRLEARRFDAEAIHHYSHQRWGDAVRATEAAWALDPTNEDIGERLCLYLVRYATYLFWPERHNIVSVSSERFWMDAAVEDAVLETLLTNTSRALDVNARLTRPSAHWITFNQPLSYLGDRLRGLRNASTSPRKERIDEVLQACRQRSLDYIAGLAAKAEADPNLLDNYGLITVQELKVIRSFSIDTEQYARLISQITERWLAVTKDWQSQFNKSDGGAGLNILLSYFVGPNTWTGKLDEQTFARLMASPHAAMRKHARPIVRLYGVLGQLRGEVLLGTISEEEGYRRFAA
;
A
#
# COMPACT_ATOMS: atom_id res chain seq x y z
N MET A 1 14.81 -85.77 -11.52
CA MET A 1 14.77 -85.10 -10.20
C MET A 1 15.64 -83.84 -10.10
N ARG A 2 16.84 -83.76 -10.70
CA ARG A 2 17.71 -82.56 -10.58
C ARG A 2 17.20 -81.29 -11.30
N GLY A 3 16.34 -81.42 -12.32
CA GLY A 3 15.72 -80.27 -13.00
C GLY A 3 14.57 -79.61 -12.22
N LEU A 4 13.79 -80.41 -11.49
CA LEU A 4 12.61 -79.92 -10.76
C LEU A 4 13.00 -79.08 -9.53
N VAL A 5 14.13 -79.42 -8.88
CA VAL A 5 14.65 -78.70 -7.71
C VAL A 5 15.24 -77.35 -8.09
N ARG A 6 15.82 -77.20 -9.29
CA ARG A 6 16.33 -75.91 -9.77
C ARG A 6 15.21 -74.93 -10.13
N SER A 7 14.11 -75.41 -10.71
CA SER A 7 12.96 -74.54 -11.02
C SER A 7 12.21 -74.06 -9.78
N LEU A 8 12.15 -74.86 -8.71
CA LEU A 8 11.51 -74.44 -7.45
C LEU A 8 12.32 -73.38 -6.69
N ILE A 9 13.66 -73.50 -6.68
CA ILE A 9 14.54 -72.55 -5.98
C ILE A 9 14.59 -71.20 -6.70
N VAL A 10 14.60 -71.21 -8.04
CA VAL A 10 14.57 -69.96 -8.83
C VAL A 10 13.20 -69.27 -8.72
N GLY A 11 12.09 -70.03 -8.66
CA GLY A 11 10.75 -69.48 -8.46
C GLY A 11 10.50 -68.86 -7.07
N CYS A 12 11.07 -69.45 -6.01
CA CYS A 12 10.97 -68.87 -4.65
C CYS A 12 11.87 -67.64 -4.47
N LEU A 13 13.03 -67.57 -5.16
CA LEU A 13 13.90 -66.38 -5.13
C LEU A 13 13.35 -65.21 -5.95
N THR A 14 12.65 -65.44 -7.06
CA THR A 14 11.98 -64.37 -7.80
C THR A 14 10.70 -63.89 -7.12
N ALA A 15 9.94 -64.77 -6.44
CA ALA A 15 8.79 -64.35 -5.63
C ALA A 15 9.21 -63.58 -4.36
N GLY A 16 10.32 -63.96 -3.72
CA GLY A 16 10.89 -63.23 -2.58
C GLY A 16 11.46 -61.85 -2.92
N LEU A 17 12.03 -61.69 -4.13
CA LEU A 17 12.56 -60.40 -4.60
C LEU A 17 11.48 -59.45 -5.13
N PHE A 18 10.33 -59.97 -5.60
CA PHE A 18 9.20 -59.14 -6.02
C PHE A 18 8.33 -58.65 -4.84
N LEU A 19 8.37 -59.34 -3.69
CA LEU A 19 7.63 -58.94 -2.48
C LEU A 19 8.41 -58.00 -1.56
N LEU A 20 9.70 -57.77 -1.81
CA LEU A 20 10.53 -56.78 -1.10
C LEU A 20 10.57 -55.40 -1.79
N GLY A 21 9.84 -55.22 -2.90
CA GLY A 21 9.82 -53.98 -3.70
C GLY A 21 8.60 -53.08 -3.50
N LEU A 22 7.70 -53.36 -2.54
CA LEU A 22 6.40 -52.66 -2.40
C LEU A 22 6.18 -51.91 -1.09
N ASN A 23 7.20 -51.77 -0.24
CA ASN A 23 7.17 -50.81 0.85
C ASN A 23 8.42 -49.93 0.76
N ALA A 24 8.43 -49.00 -0.22
CA ALA A 24 9.07 -47.73 0.05
C ALA A 24 8.29 -47.13 1.21
N ALA A 25 8.74 -47.37 2.44
CA ALA A 25 8.26 -46.65 3.60
C ALA A 25 8.44 -45.18 3.25
N ASN A 26 7.33 -44.48 3.00
CA ASN A 26 7.35 -43.09 2.62
C ASN A 26 8.01 -42.37 3.80
N ALA A 27 9.23 -41.85 3.61
CA ALA A 27 9.93 -41.16 4.67
C ALA A 27 9.04 -40.00 5.15
N ALA A 28 8.90 -39.85 6.47
CA ALA A 28 8.04 -38.82 7.06
C ALA A 28 8.40 -37.44 6.49
N THR A 29 7.39 -36.63 6.17
CA THR A 29 7.63 -35.29 5.61
C THR A 29 8.27 -34.41 6.67
N ARG A 30 9.45 -33.88 6.39
CA ARG A 30 10.20 -33.05 7.33
C ARG A 30 9.66 -31.63 7.32
N VAL A 31 9.20 -31.12 8.46
CA VAL A 31 8.56 -29.80 8.58
C VAL A 31 9.33 -28.92 9.56
N ALA A 32 9.65 -27.70 9.13
CA ALA A 32 10.06 -26.62 10.02
C ALA A 32 8.86 -25.69 10.28
N LEU A 33 8.47 -25.55 11.54
CA LEU A 33 7.51 -24.54 11.98
C LEU A 33 8.27 -23.34 12.57
N LEU A 34 8.21 -22.22 11.88
CA LEU A 34 8.95 -21.01 12.19
C LEU A 34 8.03 -19.97 12.82
N ASN A 35 8.49 -19.38 13.91
CA ASN A 35 7.93 -18.12 14.40
C ASN A 35 8.66 -16.97 13.69
N GLY A 36 7.99 -16.34 12.73
CA GLY A 36 8.52 -15.19 12.00
C GLY A 36 8.49 -13.88 12.80
N SER A 37 8.12 -13.93 14.08
CA SER A 37 7.95 -12.79 14.97
C SER A 37 8.67 -12.98 16.31
N GLY A 38 8.94 -11.87 17.00
CA GLY A 38 9.37 -11.90 18.40
C GLY A 38 8.23 -12.03 19.41
N SER A 39 6.97 -12.26 18.99
CA SER A 39 5.82 -12.28 19.89
C SER A 39 5.75 -13.58 20.71
N GLU A 40 5.49 -13.42 22.02
CA GLU A 40 5.25 -14.53 22.95
C GLU A 40 3.94 -15.26 22.64
N GLN A 41 2.87 -14.55 22.24
CA GLN A 41 1.61 -15.21 21.88
C GLN A 41 1.78 -16.13 20.67
N ILE A 42 2.52 -15.68 19.65
CA ILE A 42 2.81 -16.50 18.46
C ILE A 42 3.71 -17.68 18.84
N ALA A 43 4.69 -17.48 19.72
CA ALA A 43 5.51 -18.57 20.22
C ALA A 43 4.63 -19.66 20.88
N ASN A 44 3.66 -19.27 21.71
CA ASN A 44 2.76 -20.21 22.37
C ASN A 44 1.87 -20.97 21.37
N VAL A 45 1.32 -20.30 20.35
CA VAL A 45 0.54 -20.97 19.29
C VAL A 45 1.42 -21.98 18.52
N VAL A 46 2.64 -21.59 18.16
CA VAL A 46 3.60 -22.46 17.48
C VAL A 46 3.96 -23.67 18.35
N ASP A 47 4.19 -23.47 19.64
CA ASP A 47 4.54 -24.55 20.58
C ASP A 47 3.37 -25.54 20.75
N LEU A 48 2.13 -25.04 20.89
CA LEU A 48 0.93 -25.89 20.94
C LEU A 48 0.74 -26.68 19.63
N ALA A 49 0.91 -26.03 18.47
CA ALA A 49 0.82 -26.69 17.17
C ALA A 49 1.91 -27.75 16.99
N GLN A 50 3.14 -27.49 17.45
CA GLN A 50 4.25 -28.44 17.40
C GLN A 50 3.96 -29.68 18.24
N VAL A 51 3.40 -29.53 19.44
CA VAL A 51 2.99 -30.66 20.30
C VAL A 51 1.86 -31.47 19.65
N ALA A 52 0.91 -30.82 18.99
CA ALA A 52 -0.17 -31.50 18.29
C ALA A 52 0.35 -32.26 17.07
N LEU A 53 1.20 -31.63 16.25
CA LEU A 53 1.79 -32.21 15.05
C LEU A 53 2.81 -33.32 15.35
N SER A 54 3.49 -33.31 16.51
CA SER A 54 4.46 -34.35 16.86
C SER A 54 3.81 -35.72 17.12
N ARG A 55 2.47 -35.77 17.21
CA ARG A 55 1.70 -37.00 17.34
C ARG A 55 1.39 -37.65 16.00
N GLU A 56 1.71 -36.97 14.89
CA GLU A 56 1.49 -37.46 13.53
C GLU A 56 2.69 -38.27 13.06
N SER A 57 2.50 -39.56 12.77
CA SER A 57 3.59 -40.44 12.31
C SER A 57 4.09 -40.12 10.90
N GLU A 58 3.32 -39.38 10.11
CA GLU A 58 3.64 -39.00 8.73
C GLU A 58 4.50 -37.73 8.65
N LEU A 59 4.70 -37.03 9.77
CA LEU A 59 5.44 -35.77 9.87
C LEU A 59 6.64 -35.89 10.81
N GLU A 60 7.79 -35.38 10.36
CA GLU A 60 8.98 -35.22 11.19
C GLU A 60 9.19 -33.72 11.46
N LEU A 61 8.92 -33.27 12.69
CA LEU A 61 9.14 -31.86 13.05
C LEU A 61 10.58 -31.63 13.47
N LEU A 62 11.20 -30.57 12.92
CA LEU A 62 12.52 -30.14 13.39
C LEU A 62 12.45 -29.51 14.78
N ASP A 63 13.50 -29.76 15.57
CA ASP A 63 13.69 -29.10 16.85
C ASP A 63 13.89 -27.58 16.68
N ARG A 64 13.13 -26.79 17.45
CA ARG A 64 13.16 -25.33 17.42
C ARG A 64 14.53 -24.75 17.77
N ALA A 65 15.28 -25.37 18.68
CA ALA A 65 16.62 -24.95 19.07
C ALA A 65 17.62 -25.18 17.92
N LEU A 66 17.47 -26.27 17.17
CA LEU A 66 18.28 -26.54 15.98
C LEU A 66 17.98 -25.51 14.88
N VAL A 67 16.71 -25.23 14.63
CA VAL A 67 16.27 -24.22 13.66
C VAL A 67 16.83 -22.84 14.01
N ARG A 68 16.70 -22.39 15.26
CA ARG A 68 17.23 -21.09 15.72
C ARG A 68 18.73 -21.00 15.54
N ARG A 69 19.47 -22.04 15.96
CA ARG A 69 20.92 -22.09 15.82
C ARG A 69 21.36 -21.93 14.37
N VAL A 70 20.75 -22.68 13.45
CA VAL A 70 21.09 -22.59 12.02
C VAL A 70 20.78 -21.21 11.44
N LEU A 71 19.64 -20.61 11.81
CA LEU A 71 19.28 -19.26 11.34
C LEU A 71 20.22 -18.18 11.90
N GLU A 72 20.58 -18.25 13.18
CA GLU A 72 21.53 -17.33 13.82
C GLU A 72 22.94 -17.46 13.22
N GLU A 73 23.43 -18.68 13.02
CA GLU A 73 24.75 -18.96 12.43
C GLU A 73 24.86 -18.41 10.99
N GLN A 74 23.77 -18.50 10.22
CA GLN A 74 23.72 -17.99 8.84
C GLN A 74 23.35 -16.51 8.75
N LYS A 75 23.15 -15.82 9.89
CA LYS A 75 22.65 -14.43 9.98
C LYS A 75 21.37 -14.20 9.16
N LEU A 76 20.53 -15.22 9.04
CA LEU A 76 19.26 -15.16 8.33
C LEU A 76 18.16 -14.78 9.31
N SER A 77 17.57 -13.60 9.13
CA SER A 77 16.35 -13.22 9.84
C SER A 77 15.14 -13.56 8.99
N VAL A 78 14.40 -14.59 9.40
CA VAL A 78 13.06 -14.87 8.87
C VAL A 78 12.08 -13.97 9.64
N SER A 79 12.12 -12.66 9.37
CA SER A 79 11.29 -11.67 10.04
C SER A 79 10.52 -10.83 9.02
N GLY A 80 9.20 -10.78 9.16
CA GLY A 80 8.30 -10.08 8.22
C GLY A 80 7.64 -11.02 7.21
N VAL A 81 7.32 -10.49 6.03
CA VAL A 81 6.68 -11.24 4.94
C VAL A 81 7.75 -12.05 4.21
N VAL A 82 7.70 -13.39 4.33
CA VAL A 82 8.67 -14.31 3.72
C VAL A 82 8.30 -14.54 2.26
N ASP A 83 9.27 -14.37 1.36
CA ASP A 83 9.11 -14.69 -0.05
C ASP A 83 9.59 -16.12 -0.38
N ALA A 84 9.19 -16.62 -1.55
CA ALA A 84 9.56 -17.97 -2.00
C ALA A 84 11.08 -18.21 -2.05
N SER A 85 11.90 -17.18 -2.29
CA SER A 85 13.36 -17.33 -2.41
C SER A 85 13.99 -17.54 -1.04
N GLN A 86 13.55 -16.79 -0.04
CA GLN A 86 13.94 -16.97 1.36
C GLN A 86 13.50 -18.34 1.87
N ALA A 87 12.27 -18.77 1.57
CA ALA A 87 11.79 -20.09 1.94
C ALA A 87 12.67 -21.21 1.35
N ILE A 88 13.04 -21.14 0.08
CA ILE A 88 13.96 -22.14 -0.53
C ILE A 88 15.32 -22.14 0.17
N ALA A 89 15.90 -20.96 0.42
CA ALA A 89 17.21 -20.85 1.07
C ALA A 89 17.20 -21.48 2.47
N VAL A 90 16.22 -21.11 3.30
CA VAL A 90 16.03 -21.67 4.65
C VAL A 90 15.76 -23.16 4.59
N GLY A 91 14.95 -23.59 3.62
CA GLY A 91 14.59 -24.98 3.41
C GLY A 91 15.78 -25.89 3.12
N LYS A 92 16.68 -25.42 2.25
CA LYS A 92 17.94 -26.10 1.94
C LYS A 92 18.86 -26.18 3.15
N LEU A 93 18.97 -25.09 3.92
CA LEU A 93 19.80 -25.04 5.12
C LEU A 93 19.32 -25.98 6.22
N LEU A 94 18.01 -26.07 6.41
CA LEU A 94 17.38 -26.93 7.43
C LEU A 94 17.14 -28.36 6.93
N ALA A 95 17.34 -28.62 5.63
CA ALA A 95 17.03 -29.88 4.98
C ALA A 95 15.58 -30.36 5.20
N VAL A 96 14.63 -29.44 5.25
CA VAL A 96 13.19 -29.75 5.41
C VAL A 96 12.50 -29.86 4.06
N ASP A 97 11.33 -30.47 4.05
CA ASP A 97 10.43 -30.56 2.90
C ASP A 97 9.38 -29.44 2.87
N LEU A 98 8.91 -29.04 4.05
CA LEU A 98 7.93 -27.96 4.22
C LEU A 98 8.46 -26.94 5.22
N ILE A 99 8.23 -25.66 4.90
CA ILE A 99 8.44 -24.56 5.83
C ILE A 99 7.10 -23.91 6.07
N ALA A 100 6.63 -23.98 7.31
CA ALA A 100 5.47 -23.26 7.79
C ALA A 100 5.96 -22.05 8.58
N VAL A 101 5.62 -20.85 8.14
CA VAL A 101 5.97 -19.60 8.82
C VAL A 101 4.71 -18.96 9.36
N VAL A 102 4.66 -18.81 10.69
CA VAL A 102 3.70 -17.90 11.32
C VAL A 102 4.33 -16.52 11.32
N GLU A 103 3.95 -15.73 10.32
CA GLU A 103 4.44 -14.38 10.10
C GLU A 103 3.65 -13.41 10.96
N MET A 104 4.34 -12.43 11.52
CA MET A 104 3.68 -11.23 12.02
C MET A 104 4.16 -10.08 11.15
N SER A 105 3.22 -9.43 10.47
CA SER A 105 3.54 -8.20 9.80
C SER A 105 4.02 -7.17 10.85
N PRO A 106 5.17 -6.49 10.63
CA PRO A 106 5.75 -5.61 11.64
C PRO A 106 4.84 -4.42 11.98
N GLY A 107 4.53 -4.28 13.28
CA GLY A 107 3.66 -3.25 13.85
C GLY A 107 3.19 -3.67 15.25
N LYS A 108 2.75 -2.73 16.10
CA LYS A 108 2.28 -3.04 17.48
C LYS A 108 1.00 -3.88 17.52
N GLU A 109 0.29 -3.99 16.40
CA GLU A 109 -0.99 -4.69 16.23
C GLU A 109 -0.98 -5.58 14.97
N GLY A 110 0.17 -6.16 14.62
CA GLY A 110 0.29 -6.99 13.42
C GLY A 110 -0.67 -8.18 13.48
N VAL A 111 -1.51 -8.35 12.45
CA VAL A 111 -2.32 -9.56 12.31
C VAL A 111 -1.43 -10.70 11.84
N PRO A 112 -1.33 -11.80 12.60
CA PRO A 112 -0.51 -12.94 12.20
C PRO A 112 -1.06 -13.59 10.95
N GLY A 113 -0.17 -14.12 10.12
CA GLY A 113 -0.51 -14.93 8.96
C GLY A 113 0.26 -16.25 8.99
N LEU A 114 -0.31 -17.28 8.38
CA LEU A 114 0.37 -18.54 8.15
C LEU A 114 0.63 -18.70 6.66
N VAL A 115 1.91 -18.89 6.33
CA VAL A 115 2.34 -19.24 4.98
C VAL A 115 3.10 -20.55 5.03
N ILE A 116 2.76 -21.48 4.13
CA ILE A 116 3.45 -22.77 4.03
C ILE A 116 4.00 -22.94 2.63
N PHE A 117 5.31 -23.20 2.55
CA PHE A 117 6.05 -23.39 1.31
C PHE A 117 6.58 -24.82 1.18
N ASP A 118 6.62 -25.31 -0.07
CA ASP A 118 7.52 -26.39 -0.48
C ASP A 118 8.95 -25.84 -0.51
N SER A 119 9.81 -26.38 0.34
CA SER A 119 11.20 -25.90 0.51
C SER A 119 12.07 -26.13 -0.73
N ARG A 120 11.71 -27.11 -1.58
CA ARG A 120 12.49 -27.47 -2.77
C ARG A 120 12.15 -26.55 -3.93
N THR A 121 10.87 -26.19 -4.06
CA THR A 121 10.37 -25.48 -5.25
C THR A 121 9.98 -24.03 -4.99
N GLY A 122 9.76 -23.65 -3.73
CA GLY A 122 9.24 -22.33 -3.34
C GLY A 122 7.75 -22.16 -3.64
N VAL A 123 7.04 -23.23 -4.01
CA VAL A 123 5.60 -23.20 -4.23
C VAL A 123 4.87 -22.99 -2.91
N ARG A 124 3.85 -22.13 -2.93
CA ARG A 124 3.02 -21.84 -1.76
C ARG A 124 1.86 -22.83 -1.71
N TYR A 125 1.82 -23.63 -0.66
CA TYR A 125 0.74 -24.58 -0.38
C TYR A 125 -0.36 -24.00 0.50
N TRP A 126 -0.05 -22.97 1.28
CA TRP A 126 -1.03 -22.32 2.15
C TRP A 126 -0.71 -20.83 2.31
N ASN A 127 -1.75 -20.00 2.32
CA ASN A 127 -1.65 -18.58 2.66
C ASN A 127 -2.96 -18.09 3.27
N ALA A 128 -2.98 -17.83 4.58
CA ALA A 128 -4.16 -17.31 5.26
C ALA A 128 -3.80 -16.44 6.47
N ALA A 129 -4.64 -15.47 6.79
CA ALA A 129 -4.55 -14.77 8.06
C ALA A 129 -4.97 -15.67 9.24
N LEU A 130 -4.36 -15.45 10.41
CA LEU A 130 -4.68 -16.10 11.68
C LEU A 130 -5.29 -15.08 12.64
N SER A 131 -6.15 -15.54 13.55
CA SER A 131 -6.84 -14.69 14.52
C SER A 131 -6.33 -14.98 15.93
N ILE A 132 -5.04 -14.70 16.19
CA ILE A 132 -4.43 -15.00 17.49
C ILE A 132 -4.96 -14.05 18.57
N VAL A 133 -5.93 -14.54 19.34
CA VAL A 133 -6.45 -13.92 20.56
C VAL A 133 -5.92 -14.72 21.74
N ALA A 134 -5.44 -14.02 22.78
CA ALA A 134 -4.80 -14.66 23.95
C ALA A 134 -5.67 -15.70 24.67
N THR A 135 -7.00 -15.60 24.54
CA THR A 135 -7.97 -16.51 25.15
C THR A 135 -8.28 -17.75 24.30
N GLU A 136 -7.80 -17.82 23.05
CA GLU A 136 -8.14 -18.87 22.08
C GLU A 136 -6.89 -19.53 21.42
N LEU A 137 -5.76 -19.58 22.14
CA LEU A 137 -4.49 -20.08 21.59
C LEU A 137 -4.59 -21.52 21.03
N GLU A 138 -5.37 -22.38 21.68
CA GLU A 138 -5.57 -23.78 21.26
C GLU A 138 -6.29 -23.88 19.90
N ARG A 139 -7.34 -23.06 19.71
CA ARG A 139 -8.08 -22.99 18.44
C ARG A 139 -7.18 -22.53 17.29
N GLU A 140 -6.28 -21.60 17.55
CA GLU A 140 -5.35 -21.08 16.55
C GLU A 140 -4.23 -22.09 16.26
N ALA A 141 -3.78 -22.83 17.27
CA ALA A 141 -2.87 -23.96 17.08
C ALA A 141 -3.52 -25.05 16.20
N ASP A 142 -4.80 -25.35 16.40
CA ASP A 142 -5.57 -26.26 15.55
C ASP A 142 -5.67 -25.77 14.11
N ALA A 143 -5.80 -24.46 13.89
CA ALA A 143 -5.77 -23.88 12.55
C ALA A 143 -4.40 -24.06 11.87
N VAL A 144 -3.29 -23.91 12.61
CA VAL A 144 -1.93 -24.20 12.11
C VAL A 144 -1.78 -25.69 11.77
N VAL A 145 -2.24 -26.58 12.66
CA VAL A 145 -2.20 -28.04 12.44
C VAL A 145 -2.99 -28.40 11.18
N LEU A 146 -4.19 -27.86 11.02
CA LEU A 146 -5.05 -28.09 9.85
C LEU A 146 -4.33 -27.67 8.56
N ALA A 147 -3.69 -26.50 8.56
CA ALA A 147 -2.96 -25.98 7.42
C ALA A 147 -1.73 -26.82 7.08
N VAL A 148 -0.95 -27.26 8.07
CA VAL A 148 0.21 -28.15 7.86
C VAL A 148 -0.24 -29.50 7.30
N ARG A 149 -1.31 -30.09 7.83
CA ARG A 149 -1.91 -31.33 7.28
C ARG A 149 -2.38 -31.13 5.83
N ALA A 150 -3.01 -29.99 5.52
CA ALA A 150 -3.39 -29.66 4.15
C ALA A 150 -2.17 -29.52 3.22
N ALA A 151 -1.11 -28.84 3.65
CA ALA A 151 0.11 -28.69 2.88
C ALA A 151 0.85 -30.03 2.67
N HIS A 152 0.87 -30.89 3.69
CA HIS A 152 1.40 -32.24 3.58
C HIS A 152 0.61 -33.07 2.56
N ARG A 153 -0.73 -33.08 2.64
CA ARG A 153 -1.58 -33.74 1.62
C ARG A 153 -1.35 -33.20 0.22
N LYS A 154 -1.12 -31.89 0.04
CA LYS A 154 -0.76 -31.30 -1.26
C LYS A 154 0.57 -31.83 -1.79
N ARG A 155 1.54 -32.03 -0.90
CA ARG A 155 2.86 -32.58 -1.25
C ARG A 155 2.78 -34.06 -1.64
N GLU A 156 2.05 -34.86 -0.86
CA GLU A 156 1.89 -36.31 -1.11
C GLU A 156 0.96 -36.60 -2.27
N GLY A 157 -0.14 -35.85 -2.35
CA GLY A 157 -1.19 -35.96 -3.35
C GLY A 157 -0.82 -35.38 -4.72
N ARG A 158 0.48 -35.22 -5.02
CA ARG A 158 1.02 -34.94 -6.36
C ARG A 158 0.74 -36.11 -7.31
N THR A 159 -0.53 -36.37 -7.55
CA THR A 159 -1.02 -37.13 -8.70
C THR A 159 -0.86 -36.26 -9.95
N PRO A 160 -0.93 -36.83 -11.16
CA PRO A 160 -0.93 -36.05 -12.41
C PRO A 160 -2.03 -34.98 -12.51
N ALA A 161 -3.02 -34.98 -11.61
CA ALA A 161 -4.14 -34.04 -11.55
C ALA A 161 -3.90 -32.84 -10.60
N PHE A 162 -2.76 -32.76 -9.92
CA PHE A 162 -2.42 -31.63 -9.05
C PHE A 162 -1.90 -30.44 -9.87
N HIS A 163 -2.64 -29.33 -9.88
CA HIS A 163 -2.35 -28.19 -10.75
C HIS A 163 -1.53 -27.13 -10.02
N THR A 164 -0.40 -26.76 -10.61
CA THR A 164 0.33 -25.57 -10.18
C THR A 164 -0.23 -24.37 -10.95
N VAL A 165 -0.59 -23.31 -10.26
CA VAL A 165 -1.15 -22.10 -10.88
C VAL A 165 -0.25 -20.92 -10.58
N GLY A 166 0.09 -20.15 -11.62
CA GLY A 166 0.83 -18.89 -11.48
C GLY A 166 -0.02 -17.72 -11.98
N VAL A 167 -0.39 -16.79 -11.10
CA VAL A 167 -1.04 -15.54 -11.52
C VAL A 167 0.05 -14.60 -12.04
N MET A 168 0.03 -14.35 -13.35
CA MET A 168 1.14 -13.74 -14.09
C MET A 168 1.02 -12.23 -14.20
N THR A 169 -0.09 -11.77 -14.79
CA THR A 169 -0.35 -10.35 -14.96
C THR A 169 -1.75 -10.02 -14.48
N VAL A 170 -1.89 -8.79 -13.98
CA VAL A 170 -3.19 -8.20 -13.70
C VAL A 170 -3.18 -6.87 -14.42
N ARG A 171 -4.02 -6.76 -15.45
CA ARG A 171 -4.06 -5.57 -16.30
C ARG A 171 -5.40 -4.86 -16.13
N ASN A 172 -5.32 -3.55 -16.01
CA ASN A 172 -6.45 -2.68 -16.24
C ASN A 172 -6.66 -2.54 -17.76
N ALA A 173 -7.78 -3.07 -18.27
CA ALA A 173 -8.09 -3.06 -19.70
C ALA A 173 -8.95 -1.87 -20.13
N ASP A 174 -9.84 -1.37 -19.25
CA ASP A 174 -10.81 -0.30 -19.61
C ASP A 174 -11.37 0.44 -18.38
N LEU A 175 -10.59 0.53 -17.30
CA LEU A 175 -10.92 1.37 -16.14
C LEU A 175 -10.04 2.62 -16.15
N PRO A 176 -10.49 3.72 -15.51
CA PRO A 176 -9.62 4.86 -15.26
C PRO A 176 -8.34 4.40 -14.55
N ARG A 177 -7.19 4.99 -14.89
CA ARG A 177 -5.89 4.64 -14.29
C ARG A 177 -5.88 4.73 -12.77
N SER A 178 -6.74 5.58 -12.18
CA SER A 178 -6.93 5.66 -10.72
C SER A 178 -7.43 4.36 -10.08
N GLN A 179 -7.85 3.39 -10.91
CA GLN A 179 -8.27 2.05 -10.50
C GLN A 179 -7.23 0.97 -10.81
N ASP A 180 -6.00 1.32 -11.24
CA ASP A 180 -4.92 0.33 -11.40
C ASP A 180 -4.65 -0.41 -10.07
N GLY A 181 -4.73 0.30 -8.93
CA GLY A 181 -4.62 -0.29 -7.60
C GLY A 181 -5.75 -1.27 -7.25
N LEU A 182 -6.98 -1.00 -7.73
CA LEU A 182 -8.11 -1.93 -7.60
C LEU A 182 -7.83 -3.23 -8.35
N CYS A 183 -7.30 -3.15 -9.57
CA CYS A 183 -6.96 -4.34 -10.36
C CYS A 183 -5.91 -5.18 -9.64
N GLU A 184 -4.81 -4.57 -9.18
CA GLU A 184 -3.77 -5.26 -8.41
C GLU A 184 -4.33 -5.91 -7.13
N ALA A 185 -5.22 -5.22 -6.42
CA ALA A 185 -5.91 -5.78 -5.25
C ALA A 185 -6.75 -7.01 -5.61
N VAL A 186 -7.53 -6.97 -6.70
CA VAL A 186 -8.28 -8.14 -7.19
C VAL A 186 -7.35 -9.32 -7.46
N GLY A 187 -6.20 -9.08 -8.10
CA GLY A 187 -5.21 -10.12 -8.36
C GLY A 187 -4.65 -10.76 -7.10
N LEU A 188 -4.28 -9.95 -6.10
CA LEU A 188 -3.82 -10.45 -4.80
C LEU A 188 -4.87 -11.29 -4.08
N LEU A 189 -6.14 -10.86 -4.11
CA LEU A 189 -7.26 -11.60 -3.52
C LEU A 189 -7.50 -12.95 -4.20
N VAL A 190 -7.45 -12.98 -5.54
CA VAL A 190 -7.57 -14.21 -6.33
C VAL A 190 -6.40 -15.15 -6.02
N GLU A 191 -5.16 -14.66 -6.01
CA GLU A 191 -3.97 -15.46 -5.71
C GLU A 191 -4.07 -16.12 -4.33
N ARG A 192 -4.42 -15.36 -3.29
CA ARG A 192 -4.60 -15.89 -1.93
C ARG A 192 -5.78 -16.85 -1.86
N GLY A 193 -6.86 -16.58 -2.59
CA GLY A 193 -7.99 -17.51 -2.76
C GLY A 193 -7.59 -18.87 -3.30
N LEU A 194 -6.83 -18.89 -4.40
CA LEU A 194 -6.38 -20.12 -5.06
C LEU A 194 -5.50 -20.97 -4.14
N SER A 195 -4.64 -20.33 -3.33
CA SER A 195 -3.74 -21.03 -2.41
C SER A 195 -4.45 -21.84 -1.33
N ARG A 196 -5.72 -21.54 -1.04
CA ARG A 196 -6.56 -22.21 -0.04
C ARG A 196 -7.36 -23.40 -0.60
N SER A 197 -7.41 -23.58 -1.92
CA SER A 197 -7.95 -24.80 -2.52
C SER A 197 -7.02 -25.98 -2.19
N PRO A 198 -7.54 -27.15 -1.79
CA PRO A 198 -6.69 -28.29 -1.45
C PRO A 198 -6.03 -28.93 -2.67
N ASP A 199 -6.53 -28.70 -3.89
CA ASP A 199 -6.05 -29.34 -5.12
C ASP A 199 -5.11 -28.44 -5.95
N LEU A 200 -4.89 -27.20 -5.48
CA LEU A 200 -4.07 -26.22 -6.15
C LEU A 200 -2.84 -25.86 -5.32
N ALA A 201 -1.75 -25.60 -6.04
CA ALA A 201 -0.60 -24.92 -5.47
C ALA A 201 -0.29 -23.65 -6.25
N VAL A 202 0.10 -22.60 -5.53
CA VAL A 202 0.29 -21.29 -6.13
C VAL A 202 1.77 -20.96 -6.21
N LEU A 203 2.22 -20.64 -7.41
CA LEU A 203 3.58 -20.20 -7.67
C LEU A 203 3.61 -18.66 -7.74
N GLU A 204 4.45 -18.05 -6.91
CA GLU A 204 4.59 -16.59 -6.88
C GLU A 204 5.11 -16.03 -8.21
N ARG A 205 4.53 -14.91 -8.64
CA ARG A 205 4.91 -14.18 -9.87
C ARG A 205 6.42 -13.92 -9.98
N ARG A 206 7.06 -13.48 -8.90
CA ARG A 206 8.52 -13.20 -8.89
C ARG A 206 9.36 -14.47 -9.04
N ARG A 207 8.92 -15.59 -8.44
CA ARG A 207 9.60 -16.88 -8.58
C ARG A 207 9.45 -17.43 -10.00
N LEU A 208 8.30 -17.21 -10.64
CA LEU A 208 8.07 -17.64 -12.02
C LEU A 208 8.99 -16.93 -13.03
N ALA A 209 9.28 -15.63 -12.82
CA ALA A 209 10.30 -14.90 -13.58
C ALA A 209 11.69 -15.51 -13.38
N HIS A 210 12.10 -15.76 -12.13
CA HIS A 210 13.38 -16.42 -11.83
C HIS A 210 13.46 -17.86 -12.37
N VAL A 211 12.37 -18.63 -12.35
CA VAL A 211 12.33 -19.99 -12.92
C VAL A 211 12.46 -19.93 -14.46
N ASN A 212 11.91 -18.91 -15.10
CA ASN A 212 12.11 -18.67 -16.54
C ASN A 212 13.53 -18.19 -16.86
N GLU A 213 14.18 -17.41 -15.98
CA GLU A 213 15.59 -17.03 -16.09
C GLU A 213 16.53 -18.22 -15.84
N GLU A 214 16.26 -19.06 -14.83
CA GLU A 214 16.97 -20.32 -14.57
C GLU A 214 16.89 -21.26 -15.79
N ARG A 215 15.78 -21.25 -16.55
CA ARG A 215 15.61 -21.98 -17.82
C ARG A 215 16.60 -21.56 -18.92
N SER A 216 17.08 -20.32 -18.86
CA SER A 216 18.03 -19.78 -19.83
C SER A 216 19.49 -20.16 -19.52
N LEU A 217 19.74 -20.73 -18.33
CA LEU A 217 21.06 -21.18 -17.91
C LEU A 217 21.26 -22.67 -18.24
N PRO A 218 22.28 -23.02 -19.04
CA PRO A 218 22.57 -24.41 -19.35
C PRO A 218 23.36 -25.05 -18.20
N ALA A 219 22.70 -25.73 -17.24
CA ALA A 219 23.28 -26.83 -16.42
C ALA A 219 22.48 -27.22 -15.15
N VAL A 220 21.37 -26.56 -14.81
CA VAL A 220 20.57 -26.96 -13.62
C VAL A 220 19.31 -27.64 -14.12
N ASP A 221 19.10 -28.93 -13.82
CA ASP A 221 17.82 -29.58 -14.07
C ASP A 221 16.74 -28.79 -13.32
N PRO A 222 15.86 -28.03 -14.02
CA PRO A 222 14.75 -27.40 -13.35
C PRO A 222 13.84 -28.50 -12.79
N PRO A 223 13.01 -28.24 -11.77
CA PRO A 223 11.99 -29.19 -11.35
C PRO A 223 10.98 -29.42 -12.49
N LYS A 224 11.30 -30.34 -13.41
CA LYS A 224 10.56 -30.63 -14.66
C LYS A 224 9.09 -30.93 -14.40
N ASP A 225 8.79 -31.58 -13.28
CA ASP A 225 7.44 -31.96 -12.88
C ASP A 225 6.55 -30.75 -12.56
N LEU A 226 7.12 -29.67 -12.03
CA LEU A 226 6.38 -28.48 -11.61
C LEU A 226 5.98 -27.61 -12.81
N LEU A 227 6.83 -27.59 -13.83
CA LEU A 227 6.59 -26.86 -15.07
C LEU A 227 5.64 -27.61 -16.01
N ALA A 228 5.61 -28.94 -15.95
CA ALA A 228 4.71 -29.76 -16.76
C ALA A 228 3.23 -29.58 -16.40
N SER A 229 2.91 -29.24 -15.14
CA SER A 229 1.54 -29.01 -14.64
C SER A 229 1.21 -27.54 -14.35
N LEU A 230 2.02 -26.61 -14.86
CA LEU A 230 1.83 -25.18 -14.61
C LEU A 230 0.75 -24.59 -15.54
N THR A 231 -0.27 -23.99 -14.95
CA THR A 231 -1.23 -23.13 -15.65
C THR A 231 -0.96 -21.67 -15.28
N THR A 232 -0.63 -20.85 -16.27
CA THR A 232 -0.52 -19.40 -16.07
C THR A 232 -1.88 -18.75 -16.19
N VAL A 233 -2.16 -17.79 -15.31
CA VAL A 233 -3.40 -17.02 -15.29
C VAL A 233 -3.08 -15.55 -15.48
N ASP A 234 -3.54 -14.96 -16.58
CA ASP A 234 -3.52 -13.52 -16.81
C ASP A 234 -4.91 -12.94 -16.52
N LEU A 235 -4.98 -11.92 -15.66
CA LEU A 235 -6.21 -11.27 -15.26
C LEU A 235 -6.37 -9.95 -15.99
N GLU A 236 -7.54 -9.74 -16.56
CA GLU A 236 -7.95 -8.49 -17.19
C GLU A 236 -9.17 -7.96 -16.49
N ILE A 237 -9.07 -6.75 -15.95
CA ILE A 237 -10.18 -6.09 -15.28
C ILE A 237 -10.61 -4.91 -16.14
N SER A 238 -11.88 -4.87 -16.50
CA SER A 238 -12.49 -3.85 -17.36
C SER A 238 -13.82 -3.39 -16.78
N ARG A 239 -14.40 -2.35 -17.38
CA ARG A 239 -15.78 -1.98 -17.08
C ARG A 239 -16.73 -3.04 -17.65
N ALA A 240 -17.88 -3.24 -17.00
CA ALA A 240 -18.96 -4.04 -17.55
C ALA A 240 -19.55 -3.37 -18.80
N ALA A 241 -20.17 -4.15 -19.70
CA ALA A 241 -20.72 -3.63 -20.95
C ALA A 241 -21.81 -2.56 -20.76
N ASP A 242 -22.48 -2.56 -19.61
CA ASP A 242 -23.49 -1.57 -19.24
C ASP A 242 -22.90 -0.28 -18.65
N GLY A 243 -21.57 -0.21 -18.54
CA GLY A 243 -20.85 0.94 -18.03
C GLY A 243 -20.94 1.14 -16.51
N ARG A 244 -21.64 0.30 -15.74
CA ARG A 244 -21.85 0.53 -14.30
C ARG A 244 -21.04 -0.39 -13.41
N GLY A 245 -20.86 -1.63 -13.83
CA GLY A 245 -20.18 -2.67 -13.06
C GLY A 245 -18.74 -2.93 -13.46
N LEU A 246 -18.17 -4.01 -12.92
CA LEU A 246 -16.85 -4.53 -13.29
C LEU A 246 -16.99 -5.85 -14.05
N LYS A 247 -16.07 -6.06 -14.99
CA LYS A 247 -15.86 -7.31 -15.69
C LYS A 247 -14.44 -7.79 -15.41
N GLY A 248 -14.31 -9.06 -15.04
CA GLY A 248 -13.04 -9.74 -14.87
C GLY A 248 -12.93 -10.86 -15.88
N THR A 249 -11.86 -10.89 -16.65
CA THR A 249 -11.52 -11.99 -17.54
C THR A 249 -10.20 -12.60 -17.10
N ALA A 250 -10.20 -13.90 -16.85
CA ALA A 250 -8.99 -14.67 -16.60
C ALA A 250 -8.65 -15.50 -17.84
N LEU A 251 -7.45 -15.31 -18.38
CA LEU A 251 -6.90 -16.10 -19.47
C LEU A 251 -6.02 -17.19 -18.85
N LEU A 252 -6.44 -18.44 -18.97
CA LEU A 252 -5.74 -19.61 -18.49
C LEU A 252 -4.93 -20.21 -19.63
N LYS A 253 -3.63 -20.37 -19.43
CA LYS A 253 -2.73 -21.02 -20.38
C LYS A 253 -1.99 -22.16 -19.70
N PRO A 254 -2.45 -23.41 -19.88
CA PRO A 254 -1.73 -24.60 -19.43
C PRO A 254 -0.39 -24.76 -20.15
N ALA A 255 0.60 -25.29 -19.45
CA ALA A 255 1.91 -25.60 -20.04
C ALA A 255 1.76 -26.57 -21.24
N GLY A 256 2.42 -26.25 -22.35
CA GLY A 256 2.39 -27.07 -23.57
C GLY A 256 1.12 -26.95 -24.41
N VAL A 257 0.14 -26.15 -24.00
CA VAL A 257 -1.08 -25.88 -24.78
C VAL A 257 -0.98 -24.47 -25.40
N GLU A 258 -1.09 -24.39 -26.73
CA GLU A 258 -1.03 -23.09 -27.43
C GLU A 258 -2.29 -22.24 -27.22
N GLN A 259 -3.45 -22.88 -27.10
CA GLN A 259 -4.73 -22.19 -27.00
C GLN A 259 -5.08 -21.88 -25.55
N ALA A 260 -5.18 -20.58 -25.22
CA ALA A 260 -5.64 -20.13 -23.92
C ALA A 260 -7.17 -20.32 -23.78
N GLN A 261 -7.60 -20.76 -22.61
CA GLN A 261 -9.00 -20.74 -22.20
C GLN A 261 -9.30 -19.42 -21.50
N SER A 262 -10.53 -18.91 -21.62
CA SER A 262 -10.92 -17.66 -20.97
C SER A 262 -12.14 -17.86 -20.08
N VAL A 263 -12.01 -17.47 -18.83
CA VAL A 263 -13.12 -17.37 -17.88
C VAL A 263 -13.50 -15.90 -17.73
N THR A 264 -14.78 -15.58 -17.85
CA THR A 264 -15.25 -14.19 -17.70
C THR A 264 -16.38 -14.11 -16.70
N VAL A 265 -16.29 -13.13 -15.81
CA VAL A 265 -17.32 -12.79 -14.83
C VAL A 265 -17.66 -11.31 -14.94
N THR A 266 -18.92 -10.97 -14.66
CA THR A 266 -19.38 -9.58 -14.60
C THR A 266 -20.18 -9.39 -13.33
N ILE A 267 -19.91 -8.30 -12.61
CA ILE A 267 -20.65 -7.89 -11.42
C ILE A 267 -21.24 -6.49 -11.67
N PRO A 268 -22.41 -6.15 -11.11
CA PRO A 268 -23.06 -4.86 -11.38
C PRO A 268 -22.46 -3.70 -10.59
N GLU A 269 -21.70 -3.96 -9.51
CA GLU A 269 -21.08 -2.93 -8.68
C GLU A 269 -19.59 -2.71 -8.98
N LEU A 270 -19.08 -1.52 -8.64
CA LEU A 270 -17.65 -1.23 -8.58
C LEU A 270 -17.02 -1.80 -7.29
N ASN A 271 -17.08 -3.12 -7.13
CA ASN A 271 -16.61 -3.84 -5.95
C ASN A 271 -15.54 -4.88 -6.32
N GLY A 272 -14.27 -4.55 -6.10
CA GLY A 272 -13.15 -5.46 -6.39
C GLY A 272 -13.17 -6.75 -5.58
N VAL A 273 -13.66 -6.72 -4.34
CA VAL A 273 -13.75 -7.92 -3.49
C VAL A 273 -14.76 -8.90 -4.07
N LEU A 274 -15.97 -8.42 -4.38
CA LEU A 274 -17.00 -9.24 -5.00
C LEU A 274 -16.55 -9.79 -6.36
N LEU A 275 -15.81 -8.99 -7.13
CA LEU A 275 -15.25 -9.43 -8.40
C LEU A 275 -14.22 -10.56 -8.18
N ALA A 276 -13.30 -10.38 -7.24
CA ALA A 276 -12.29 -11.38 -6.91
C ALA A 276 -12.91 -12.69 -6.43
N GLU A 277 -13.90 -12.64 -5.55
CA GLU A 277 -14.62 -13.83 -5.06
C GLU A 277 -15.35 -14.57 -6.18
N THR A 278 -16.03 -13.82 -7.06
CA THR A 278 -16.78 -14.40 -8.18
C THR A 278 -15.83 -15.02 -9.22
N LEU A 279 -14.72 -14.33 -9.51
CA LEU A 279 -13.69 -14.80 -10.43
C LEU A 279 -12.97 -16.02 -9.87
N LEU A 280 -12.62 -16.02 -8.58
CA LEU A 280 -12.01 -17.15 -7.88
C LEU A 280 -12.89 -18.40 -7.98
N ARG A 281 -14.20 -18.28 -7.69
CA ARG A 281 -15.13 -19.41 -7.78
C ARG A 281 -15.14 -20.01 -9.18
N LYS A 282 -15.20 -19.16 -10.21
CA LYS A 282 -15.17 -19.60 -11.61
C LYS A 282 -13.83 -20.19 -12.03
N LEU A 283 -12.72 -19.66 -11.54
CA LEU A 283 -11.40 -20.24 -11.77
C LEU A 283 -11.26 -21.61 -11.15
N ILE A 284 -11.75 -21.81 -9.93
CA ILE A 284 -11.74 -23.13 -9.26
C ILE A 284 -12.58 -24.14 -10.07
N GLU A 285 -13.77 -23.74 -10.54
CA GLU A 285 -14.60 -24.57 -11.43
C GLU A 285 -13.86 -24.96 -12.71
N GLU A 286 -13.24 -23.99 -13.40
CA GLU A 286 -12.53 -24.23 -14.66
C GLU A 286 -11.28 -25.10 -14.48
N LEU A 287 -10.54 -24.87 -13.39
CA LEU A 287 -9.37 -25.67 -13.00
C LEU A 287 -9.77 -27.05 -12.45
N ARG A 288 -11.08 -27.34 -12.31
CA ARG A 288 -11.63 -28.59 -11.76
C ARG A 288 -11.04 -28.93 -10.39
N ALA A 289 -10.79 -27.89 -9.59
CA ALA A 289 -10.26 -28.02 -8.25
C ALA A 289 -11.39 -27.99 -7.21
N ALA A 290 -11.17 -28.58 -6.05
CA ALA A 290 -12.06 -28.40 -4.92
C ALA A 290 -12.05 -26.95 -4.42
N PRO A 291 -13.18 -26.46 -3.88
CA PRO A 291 -13.27 -25.12 -3.31
C PRO A 291 -12.32 -24.94 -2.12
N ALA A 292 -11.99 -23.68 -1.82
CA ALA A 292 -11.18 -23.33 -0.67
C ALA A 292 -11.78 -23.89 0.62
N VAL A 293 -10.93 -24.49 1.47
CA VAL A 293 -11.36 -25.18 2.71
C VAL A 293 -11.93 -24.20 3.75
N THR A 294 -11.53 -22.93 3.71
CA THR A 294 -12.00 -21.87 4.61
C THR A 294 -12.28 -20.58 3.85
N ALA A 295 -13.45 -19.98 4.11
CA ALA A 295 -13.75 -18.62 3.67
C ALA A 295 -12.83 -17.62 4.39
N ALA A 296 -12.35 -16.59 3.70
CA ALA A 296 -11.49 -15.58 4.33
C ALA A 296 -12.38 -14.60 5.09
N ASP A 297 -11.98 -14.20 6.30
CA ASP A 297 -12.54 -13.02 6.95
C ASP A 297 -11.96 -11.77 6.27
N PRO A 298 -12.78 -10.97 5.55
CA PRO A 298 -12.28 -9.80 4.82
C PRO A 298 -11.59 -8.78 5.72
N ARG A 299 -12.06 -8.59 6.97
CA ARG A 299 -11.47 -7.60 7.89
C ARG A 299 -10.16 -8.09 8.47
N LEU A 300 -10.06 -9.38 8.76
CA LEU A 300 -8.80 -9.99 9.18
C LEU A 300 -7.76 -9.91 8.06
N GLU A 301 -8.18 -10.19 6.83
CA GLU A 301 -7.35 -10.10 5.65
C GLU A 301 -6.93 -8.65 5.33
N ALA A 302 -7.84 -7.68 5.50
CA ALA A 302 -7.56 -6.26 5.35
C ALA A 302 -6.43 -5.81 6.28
N ARG A 303 -6.53 -6.18 7.57
CA ARG A 303 -5.50 -5.87 8.57
C ARG A 303 -4.15 -6.52 8.23
N ARG A 304 -4.16 -7.73 7.68
CA ARG A 304 -2.93 -8.40 7.23
C ARG A 304 -2.26 -7.64 6.08
N PHE A 305 -3.04 -7.23 5.07
CA PHE A 305 -2.54 -6.41 3.96
C PHE A 305 -2.05 -5.04 4.41
N ASP A 306 -2.74 -4.40 5.34
CA ASP A 306 -2.33 -3.11 5.89
C ASP A 306 -0.98 -3.22 6.62
N ALA A 307 -0.81 -4.28 7.40
CA ALA A 307 0.45 -4.52 8.10
C ALA A 307 1.59 -4.90 7.13
N GLU A 308 1.31 -5.64 6.05
CA GLU A 308 2.25 -5.85 4.93
C GLU A 308 2.63 -4.50 4.28
N ALA A 309 1.67 -3.60 4.11
CA ALA A 309 1.95 -2.29 3.54
C ALA A 309 2.85 -1.44 4.44
N ILE A 310 2.67 -1.47 5.76
CA ILE A 310 3.55 -0.83 6.74
C ILE A 310 4.97 -1.40 6.64
N HIS A 311 5.11 -2.72 6.46
CA HIS A 311 6.41 -3.34 6.22
C HIS A 311 7.07 -2.81 4.95
N HIS A 312 6.38 -2.87 3.81
CA HIS A 312 6.91 -2.37 2.54
C HIS A 312 7.26 -0.89 2.61
N TYR A 313 6.44 -0.08 3.28
CA TYR A 313 6.69 1.34 3.48
C TYR A 313 7.95 1.59 4.31
N SER A 314 8.14 0.86 5.42
CA SER A 314 9.34 1.00 6.27
C SER A 314 10.65 0.57 5.57
N HIS A 315 10.55 -0.28 4.55
CA HIS A 315 11.67 -0.69 3.69
C HIS A 315 11.73 0.09 2.36
N GLN A 316 11.00 1.20 2.24
CA GLN A 316 10.99 2.08 1.07
C GLN A 316 10.55 1.39 -0.24
N ARG A 317 9.83 0.27 -0.14
CA ARG A 317 9.21 -0.44 -1.26
C ARG A 317 7.85 0.18 -1.57
N TRP A 318 7.87 1.46 -1.97
CA TRP A 318 6.67 2.30 -2.06
C TRP A 318 5.55 1.73 -2.94
N GLY A 319 5.90 1.16 -4.10
CA GLY A 319 4.91 0.54 -4.99
C GLY A 319 4.26 -0.71 -4.39
N ASP A 320 5.03 -1.53 -3.65
CA ASP A 320 4.49 -2.67 -2.91
C ASP A 320 3.58 -2.19 -1.76
N ALA A 321 3.97 -1.11 -1.06
CA ALA A 321 3.17 -0.52 0.01
C ALA A 321 1.82 -0.02 -0.50
N VAL A 322 1.79 0.73 -1.62
CA VAL A 322 0.53 1.21 -2.23
C VAL A 322 -0.37 0.04 -2.63
N ARG A 323 0.17 -1.00 -3.28
CA ARG A 323 -0.62 -2.19 -3.66
C ARG A 323 -1.25 -2.88 -2.45
N ALA A 324 -0.45 -3.10 -1.40
CA ALA A 324 -0.92 -3.75 -0.19
C ALA A 324 -1.99 -2.90 0.53
N THR A 325 -1.82 -1.57 0.63
CA THR A 325 -2.84 -0.72 1.26
C THR A 325 -4.11 -0.56 0.41
N GLU A 326 -4.02 -0.54 -0.93
CA GLU A 326 -5.22 -0.56 -1.79
C GLU A 326 -6.01 -1.87 -1.58
N ALA A 327 -5.34 -3.01 -1.45
CA ALA A 327 -5.99 -4.28 -1.13
C ALA A 327 -6.64 -4.26 0.25
N ALA A 328 -5.96 -3.69 1.25
CA ALA A 328 -6.51 -3.51 2.59
C ALA A 328 -7.76 -2.62 2.58
N TRP A 329 -7.70 -1.47 1.90
CA TRP A 329 -8.80 -0.52 1.81
C TRP A 329 -9.98 -1.07 1.01
N ALA A 330 -9.72 -1.89 -0.02
CA ALA A 330 -10.78 -2.56 -0.77
C ALA A 330 -11.56 -3.56 0.09
N LEU A 331 -10.88 -4.26 1.01
CA LEU A 331 -11.48 -5.22 1.93
C LEU A 331 -12.21 -4.58 3.11
N ASP A 332 -11.70 -3.45 3.63
CA ASP A 332 -12.32 -2.71 4.74
C ASP A 332 -12.31 -1.19 4.48
N PRO A 333 -13.19 -0.69 3.58
CA PRO A 333 -13.27 0.74 3.24
C PRO A 333 -13.90 1.58 4.34
N THR A 334 -14.30 0.98 5.47
CA THR A 334 -14.82 1.71 6.64
C THR A 334 -13.73 2.03 7.65
N ASN A 335 -12.54 1.43 7.50
CA ASN A 335 -11.42 1.63 8.40
C ASN A 335 -10.59 2.85 8.00
N GLU A 336 -10.94 4.00 8.56
CA GLU A 336 -10.30 5.28 8.21
C GLU A 336 -8.77 5.30 8.41
N ASP A 337 -8.21 4.50 9.33
CA ASP A 337 -6.77 4.40 9.52
C ASP A 337 -6.06 3.84 8.26
N ILE A 338 -6.68 2.84 7.62
CA ILE A 338 -6.18 2.27 6.35
C ILE A 338 -6.31 3.32 5.24
N GLY A 339 -7.45 4.01 5.17
CA GLY A 339 -7.68 5.08 4.18
C GLY A 339 -6.69 6.24 4.32
N GLU A 340 -6.38 6.66 5.54
CA GLU A 340 -5.36 7.67 5.83
C GLU A 340 -3.96 7.24 5.38
N ARG A 341 -3.56 5.99 5.69
CA ARG A 341 -2.29 5.43 5.22
C ARG A 341 -2.24 5.34 3.70
N LEU A 342 -3.33 4.94 3.06
CA LEU A 342 -3.40 4.85 1.60
C LEU A 342 -3.14 6.22 0.95
N CYS A 343 -3.80 7.27 1.44
CA CYS A 343 -3.55 8.65 1.00
C CYS A 343 -2.07 9.02 1.10
N LEU A 344 -1.46 8.76 2.26
CA LEU A 344 -0.05 9.05 2.49
C LEU A 344 0.86 8.26 1.54
N TYR A 345 0.62 6.96 1.38
CA TYR A 345 1.47 6.08 0.58
C TYR A 345 1.38 6.40 -0.90
N LEU A 346 0.19 6.73 -1.41
CA LEU A 346 -0.01 7.19 -2.79
C LEU A 346 0.80 8.47 -3.09
N VAL A 347 0.70 9.48 -2.23
CA VAL A 347 1.44 10.75 -2.40
C VAL A 347 2.94 10.54 -2.24
N ARG A 348 3.39 9.68 -1.30
CA ARG A 348 4.80 9.33 -1.13
C ARG A 348 5.35 8.58 -2.34
N TYR A 349 4.59 7.63 -2.88
CA TYR A 349 4.99 6.90 -4.08
C TYR A 349 5.05 7.81 -5.30
N ALA A 350 4.07 8.70 -5.48
CA ALA A 350 4.12 9.76 -6.49
C ALA A 350 5.39 10.61 -6.33
N THR A 351 5.70 11.06 -5.11
CA THR A 351 6.92 11.85 -4.85
C THR A 351 8.20 11.07 -5.18
N TYR A 352 8.24 9.78 -4.85
CA TYR A 352 9.35 8.89 -5.19
C TYR A 352 9.52 8.71 -6.69
N LEU A 353 8.43 8.53 -7.45
CA LEU A 353 8.48 8.40 -8.90
C LEU A 353 9.08 9.64 -9.57
N PHE A 354 8.81 10.82 -9.02
CA PHE A 354 9.49 12.04 -9.48
C PHE A 354 10.96 12.11 -9.08
N TRP A 355 11.34 11.53 -7.93
CA TRP A 355 12.70 11.66 -7.41
C TRP A 355 13.18 10.40 -6.67
N PRO A 356 13.60 9.35 -7.41
CA PRO A 356 14.06 8.11 -6.80
C PRO A 356 15.28 8.31 -5.88
N GLU A 357 16.21 9.20 -6.27
CA GLU A 357 17.49 9.44 -5.58
C GLU A 357 17.38 10.25 -4.26
N ARG A 358 16.23 10.85 -3.94
CA ARG A 358 16.07 11.74 -2.76
C ARG A 358 14.77 11.49 -2.00
N HIS A 359 14.49 10.23 -1.66
CA HIS A 359 13.30 9.86 -0.88
C HIS A 359 13.24 10.41 0.57
N ASN A 360 14.34 10.97 1.11
CA ASN A 360 14.44 11.50 2.48
C ASN A 360 14.46 13.05 2.52
N ILE A 361 13.53 13.71 1.83
CA ILE A 361 13.42 15.18 1.90
C ILE A 361 12.73 15.58 3.21
N VAL A 362 13.53 15.86 4.24
CA VAL A 362 13.03 16.44 5.50
C VAL A 362 13.24 17.97 5.52
N SER A 363 14.13 18.55 4.71
CA SER A 363 14.49 19.98 4.93
C SER A 363 15.20 20.73 3.78
N VAL A 364 14.99 20.40 2.51
CA VAL A 364 15.67 21.16 1.44
C VAL A 364 14.95 22.48 1.13
N SER A 365 15.36 23.54 1.80
CA SER A 365 15.07 24.93 1.42
C SER A 365 15.95 25.31 0.22
N SER A 366 15.44 25.15 -1.01
CA SER A 366 16.00 25.82 -2.20
C SER A 366 15.20 25.51 -3.46
N GLU A 367 14.04 26.14 -3.57
CA GLU A 367 13.58 27.06 -4.63
C GLU A 367 14.11 27.02 -6.09
N ARG A 368 15.21 26.34 -6.45
CA ARG A 368 15.70 26.28 -7.85
C ARG A 368 16.07 24.90 -8.37
N PHE A 369 16.08 23.86 -7.54
CA PHE A 369 16.52 22.52 -7.98
C PHE A 369 15.46 21.74 -8.79
N TRP A 370 14.27 22.31 -9.01
CA TRP A 370 13.06 21.58 -9.42
C TRP A 370 12.60 21.84 -10.85
N MET A 371 13.37 22.52 -11.71
CA MET A 371 12.88 22.93 -13.05
C MET A 371 13.42 22.09 -14.23
N ASP A 372 14.57 21.42 -14.10
CA ASP A 372 15.30 20.98 -15.30
C ASP A 372 15.25 19.47 -15.62
N ALA A 373 14.68 18.61 -14.77
CA ALA A 373 14.58 17.19 -15.11
C ALA A 373 13.39 16.92 -16.05
N ALA A 374 13.64 16.36 -17.23
CA ALA A 374 12.58 15.76 -18.04
C ALA A 374 11.99 14.57 -17.27
N VAL A 375 10.66 14.45 -17.26
CA VAL A 375 9.95 13.31 -16.66
C VAL A 375 9.33 12.53 -17.80
N GLU A 376 9.57 11.24 -17.84
CA GLU A 376 8.94 10.36 -18.83
C GLU A 376 7.42 10.43 -18.71
N ASP A 377 6.75 10.44 -19.86
CA ASP A 377 5.30 10.53 -19.94
C ASP A 377 4.59 9.42 -19.13
N ALA A 378 5.09 8.18 -19.15
CA ALA A 378 4.51 7.11 -18.36
C ALA A 378 4.56 7.42 -16.85
N VAL A 379 5.69 7.95 -16.37
CA VAL A 379 5.91 8.32 -14.96
C VAL A 379 4.98 9.48 -14.55
N LEU A 380 4.85 10.50 -15.41
CA LEU A 380 3.94 11.62 -15.15
C LEU A 380 2.47 11.16 -15.04
N GLU A 381 2.02 10.21 -15.88
CA GLU A 381 0.66 9.67 -15.77
C GLU A 381 0.45 8.92 -14.45
N THR A 382 1.38 8.02 -14.09
CA THR A 382 1.28 7.28 -12.83
C THR A 382 1.23 8.23 -11.64
N LEU A 383 1.96 9.33 -11.70
CA LEU A 383 1.96 10.36 -10.67
C LEU A 383 0.63 11.09 -10.54
N LEU A 384 0.11 11.62 -11.65
CA LEU A 384 -1.16 12.33 -11.68
C LEU A 384 -2.28 11.42 -11.20
N THR A 385 -2.24 10.15 -11.62
CA THR A 385 -3.13 9.09 -11.18
C THR A 385 -3.09 8.86 -9.67
N ASN A 386 -1.91 8.64 -9.10
CA ASN A 386 -1.75 8.40 -7.67
C ASN A 386 -2.18 9.63 -6.85
N THR A 387 -1.89 10.83 -7.34
CA THR A 387 -2.28 12.09 -6.68
C THR A 387 -3.79 12.25 -6.66
N SER A 388 -4.47 12.08 -7.81
CA SER A 388 -5.94 12.11 -7.86
C SER A 388 -6.56 11.05 -6.95
N ARG A 389 -6.02 9.83 -6.97
CA ARG A 389 -6.51 8.73 -6.13
C ARG A 389 -6.37 9.06 -4.64
N ALA A 390 -5.27 9.68 -4.23
CA ALA A 390 -5.07 10.10 -2.85
C ALA A 390 -6.10 11.17 -2.43
N LEU A 391 -6.44 12.11 -3.31
CA LEU A 391 -7.48 13.10 -3.05
C LEU A 391 -8.86 12.45 -2.94
N ASP A 392 -9.19 11.49 -3.82
CA ASP A 392 -10.46 10.77 -3.79
C ASP A 392 -10.65 9.97 -2.50
N VAL A 393 -9.60 9.30 -2.02
CA VAL A 393 -9.64 8.59 -0.74
C VAL A 393 -9.74 9.60 0.42
N ASN A 394 -8.97 10.69 0.38
CA ASN A 394 -9.01 11.72 1.43
C ASN A 394 -10.38 12.37 1.58
N ALA A 395 -11.09 12.60 0.47
CA ALA A 395 -12.44 13.16 0.45
C ALA A 395 -13.50 12.23 1.06
N ARG A 396 -13.22 10.93 1.19
CA ARG A 396 -14.13 9.94 1.80
C ARG A 396 -13.92 9.77 3.30
N LEU A 397 -12.82 10.29 3.85
CA LEU A 397 -12.55 10.24 5.28
C LEU A 397 -13.47 11.20 6.02
N THR A 398 -14.11 10.73 7.10
CA THR A 398 -15.02 11.57 7.89
C THR A 398 -14.29 12.39 8.95
N ARG A 399 -13.07 11.97 9.34
CA ARG A 399 -12.23 12.70 10.30
C ARG A 399 -11.00 13.34 9.64
N PRO A 400 -10.48 14.44 10.22
CA PRO A 400 -9.17 14.97 9.87
C PRO A 400 -8.07 13.92 10.09
N SER A 401 -7.17 13.75 9.10
CA SER A 401 -6.09 12.77 9.23
C SER A 401 -5.14 13.09 10.39
N ALA A 402 -4.79 12.09 11.19
CA ALA A 402 -3.73 12.21 12.19
C ALA A 402 -2.35 12.46 11.53
N HIS A 403 -2.21 12.08 10.26
CA HIS A 403 -1.02 12.27 9.43
C HIS A 403 -1.11 13.51 8.52
N TRP A 404 -1.98 14.47 8.84
CA TRP A 404 -2.23 15.66 8.03
C TRP A 404 -0.95 16.38 7.57
N ILE A 405 0.01 16.62 8.49
CA ILE A 405 1.31 17.26 8.14
C ILE A 405 2.10 16.37 7.18
N THR A 406 2.20 15.07 7.51
CA THR A 406 2.98 14.08 6.76
C THR A 406 2.43 13.84 5.36
N PHE A 407 1.13 14.07 5.15
CA PHE A 407 0.44 14.04 3.86
C PHE A 407 0.62 15.34 3.07
N ASN A 408 0.42 16.50 3.69
CA ASN A 408 0.45 17.80 3.01
C ASN A 408 1.85 18.25 2.58
N GLN A 409 2.89 17.86 3.33
CA GLN A 409 4.26 18.18 2.96
C GLN A 409 4.68 17.58 1.61
N PRO A 410 4.59 16.25 1.38
CA PRO A 410 4.92 15.68 0.08
C PRO A 410 3.93 16.13 -1.02
N LEU A 411 2.66 16.34 -0.67
CA LEU A 411 1.69 16.91 -1.61
C LEU A 411 2.12 18.30 -2.10
N SER A 412 2.59 19.18 -1.22
CA SER A 412 3.12 20.50 -1.61
C SER A 412 4.31 20.40 -2.57
N TYR A 413 5.24 19.47 -2.33
CA TYR A 413 6.37 19.22 -3.24
C TYR A 413 5.90 18.77 -4.63
N LEU A 414 4.88 17.91 -4.69
CA LEU A 414 4.25 17.53 -5.96
C LEU A 414 3.64 18.75 -6.66
N GLY A 415 2.94 19.61 -5.94
CA GLY A 415 2.34 20.83 -6.50
C GLY A 415 3.35 21.76 -7.15
N ASP A 416 4.42 22.08 -6.43
CA ASP A 416 5.49 22.95 -6.95
C ASP A 416 6.12 22.38 -8.23
N ARG A 417 6.32 21.05 -8.29
CA ARG A 417 6.88 20.38 -9.46
C ARG A 417 5.91 20.34 -10.63
N LEU A 418 4.65 19.98 -10.38
CA LEU A 418 3.59 19.96 -11.39
C LEU A 418 3.40 21.35 -12.02
N ARG A 419 3.45 22.40 -11.21
CA ARG A 419 3.44 23.80 -11.66
C ARG A 419 4.65 24.13 -12.54
N GLY A 420 5.84 23.67 -12.17
CA GLY A 420 7.05 23.80 -13.00
C GLY A 420 6.90 23.13 -14.37
N LEU A 421 6.44 21.86 -14.39
CA LEU A 421 6.19 21.11 -15.62
C LEU A 421 5.12 21.77 -16.49
N ARG A 422 4.02 22.23 -15.88
CA ARG A 422 2.95 22.97 -16.56
C ARG A 422 3.48 24.20 -17.31
N ASN A 423 4.42 24.92 -16.72
CA ASN A 423 4.97 26.16 -17.29
C ASN A 423 6.08 25.90 -18.32
N ALA A 424 6.84 24.81 -18.16
CA ALA A 424 7.90 24.42 -19.09
C ALA A 424 7.38 23.70 -20.34
N SER A 425 6.18 23.13 -20.28
CA SER A 425 5.74 22.13 -21.25
C SER A 425 4.68 22.65 -22.24
N THR A 426 4.88 22.33 -23.52
CA THR A 426 3.81 22.29 -24.54
C THR A 426 3.04 20.97 -24.51
N SER A 427 3.16 20.17 -23.42
CA SER A 427 2.61 18.83 -23.33
C SER A 427 1.08 18.82 -23.50
N PRO A 428 0.54 17.82 -24.22
CA PRO A 428 -0.90 17.59 -24.32
C PRO A 428 -1.58 17.31 -22.95
N ARG A 429 -0.82 17.24 -21.85
CA ARG A 429 -1.31 16.90 -20.51
C ARG A 429 -1.42 18.11 -19.58
N LYS A 430 -1.22 19.32 -20.09
CA LYS A 430 -1.42 20.55 -19.32
C LYS A 430 -2.81 20.59 -18.66
N GLU A 431 -3.84 20.15 -19.37
CA GLU A 431 -5.20 20.05 -18.83
C GLU A 431 -5.27 19.11 -17.62
N ARG A 432 -4.68 17.91 -17.73
CA ARG A 432 -4.65 16.93 -16.64
C ARG A 432 -3.85 17.44 -15.43
N ILE A 433 -2.76 18.16 -15.66
CA ILE A 433 -2.02 18.82 -14.59
C ILE A 433 -2.90 19.88 -13.92
N ASP A 434 -3.59 20.72 -14.70
CA ASP A 434 -4.47 21.77 -14.19
C ASP A 434 -5.64 21.21 -13.37
N GLU A 435 -6.22 20.08 -13.78
CA GLU A 435 -7.22 19.34 -13.01
C GLU A 435 -6.68 18.90 -11.64
N VAL A 436 -5.49 18.30 -11.58
CA VAL A 436 -4.88 17.86 -10.31
C VAL A 436 -4.54 19.06 -9.43
N LEU A 437 -3.94 20.12 -9.98
CA LEU A 437 -3.64 21.35 -9.24
C LEU A 437 -4.92 21.97 -8.67
N GLN A 438 -6.00 22.02 -9.45
CA GLN A 438 -7.29 22.53 -9.01
C GLN A 438 -7.90 21.66 -7.90
N ALA A 439 -7.89 20.33 -8.06
CA ALA A 439 -8.44 19.41 -7.05
C ALA A 439 -7.68 19.53 -5.72
N CYS A 440 -6.35 19.62 -5.74
CA CYS A 440 -5.54 19.86 -4.54
C CYS A 440 -5.89 21.19 -3.85
N ARG A 441 -5.99 22.29 -4.61
CA ARG A 441 -6.42 23.58 -4.05
C ARG A 441 -7.80 23.51 -3.44
N GLN A 442 -8.76 22.92 -4.16
CA GLN A 442 -10.15 22.84 -3.68
C GLN A 442 -10.23 22.07 -2.37
N ARG A 443 -9.53 20.94 -2.26
CA ARG A 443 -9.43 20.16 -1.03
C ARG A 443 -8.88 20.98 0.14
N SER A 444 -7.84 21.78 -0.08
CA SER A 444 -7.32 22.69 0.97
C SER A 444 -8.32 23.78 1.37
N LEU A 445 -9.05 24.35 0.41
CA LEU A 445 -10.09 25.35 0.67
C LEU A 445 -11.27 24.77 1.46
N ASP A 446 -11.75 23.58 1.06
CA ASP A 446 -12.83 22.87 1.74
C ASP A 446 -12.44 22.53 3.18
N TYR A 447 -11.19 22.13 3.38
CA TYR A 447 -10.65 21.82 4.71
C TYR A 447 -10.57 23.07 5.60
N ILE A 448 -10.07 24.21 5.08
CA ILE A 448 -10.08 25.50 5.80
C ILE A 448 -11.52 25.91 6.14
N ALA A 449 -12.46 25.79 5.19
CA ALA A 449 -13.86 26.15 5.41
C ALA A 449 -14.52 25.29 6.49
N GLY A 450 -14.25 23.97 6.51
CA GLY A 450 -14.71 23.06 7.56
C GLY A 450 -14.15 23.42 8.94
N LEU A 451 -12.87 23.82 9.03
CA LEU A 451 -12.27 24.28 10.27
C LEU A 451 -12.84 25.63 10.73
N ALA A 452 -13.11 26.55 9.81
CA ALA A 452 -13.77 27.81 10.10
C ALA A 452 -15.15 27.57 10.73
N ALA A 453 -15.97 26.69 10.14
CA ALA A 453 -17.29 26.34 10.68
C ALA A 453 -17.19 25.70 12.08
N LYS A 454 -16.21 24.82 12.32
CA LYS A 454 -15.95 24.24 13.65
C LYS A 454 -15.53 25.31 14.67
N ALA A 455 -14.69 26.25 14.28
CA ALA A 455 -14.22 27.32 15.16
C ALA A 455 -15.30 28.37 15.46
N GLU A 456 -16.25 28.59 14.54
CA GLU A 456 -17.47 29.39 14.81
C GLU A 456 -18.37 28.72 15.86
N ALA A 457 -18.48 27.39 15.82
CA ALA A 457 -19.28 26.62 16.77
C ALA A 457 -18.60 26.44 18.15
N ASP A 458 -17.26 26.29 18.16
CA ASP A 458 -16.45 26.15 19.37
C ASP A 458 -15.24 27.09 19.32
N PRO A 459 -15.29 28.23 20.02
CA PRO A 459 -14.19 29.20 20.06
C PRO A 459 -12.86 28.64 20.58
N ASN A 460 -12.85 27.51 21.29
CA ASN A 460 -11.61 26.85 21.73
C ASN A 460 -10.80 26.27 20.56
N LEU A 461 -11.40 26.15 19.37
CA LEU A 461 -10.76 25.65 18.16
C LEU A 461 -10.11 26.76 17.30
N LEU A 462 -10.24 28.03 17.68
CA LEU A 462 -9.69 29.16 16.91
C LEU A 462 -8.17 29.08 16.72
N ASP A 463 -7.44 28.60 17.73
CA ASP A 463 -5.99 28.43 17.68
C ASP A 463 -5.60 27.37 16.65
N ASN A 464 -6.26 26.20 16.71
CA ASN A 464 -6.06 25.11 15.75
C ASN A 464 -6.45 25.55 14.34
N TYR A 465 -7.55 26.29 14.20
CA TYR A 465 -7.97 26.86 12.91
C TYR A 465 -6.86 27.74 12.32
N GLY A 466 -6.35 28.72 13.06
CA GLY A 466 -5.27 29.60 12.59
C GLY A 466 -3.99 28.84 12.22
N LEU A 467 -3.54 27.92 13.07
CA LEU A 467 -2.34 27.11 12.83
C LEU A 467 -2.46 26.24 11.56
N ILE A 468 -3.60 25.59 11.38
CA ILE A 468 -3.83 24.72 10.23
C ILE A 468 -4.02 25.57 8.95
N THR A 469 -4.68 26.73 9.03
CA THR A 469 -4.77 27.67 7.91
C THR A 469 -3.38 28.05 7.39
N VAL A 470 -2.42 28.37 8.27
CA VAL A 470 -1.02 28.65 7.86
C VAL A 470 -0.44 27.53 7.00
N GLN A 471 -0.67 26.30 7.42
CA GLN A 471 -0.05 25.16 6.77
C GLN A 471 -0.77 24.80 5.46
N GLU A 472 -2.10 24.93 5.38
CA GLU A 472 -2.85 24.84 4.11
C GLU A 472 -2.51 25.99 3.14
N LEU A 473 -2.18 27.20 3.61
CA LEU A 473 -1.74 28.28 2.73
C LEU A 473 -0.45 27.94 1.96
N LYS A 474 0.44 27.11 2.53
CA LYS A 474 1.63 26.59 1.83
C LYS A 474 1.25 25.58 0.74
N VAL A 475 0.26 24.72 1.03
CA VAL A 475 -0.29 23.76 0.07
C VAL A 475 -0.94 24.53 -1.08
N ILE A 476 -1.86 25.45 -0.79
CA ILE A 476 -2.56 26.28 -1.78
C ILE A 476 -1.56 27.01 -2.67
N ARG A 477 -0.50 27.59 -2.09
CA ARG A 477 0.58 28.24 -2.85
C ARG A 477 1.20 27.30 -3.87
N SER A 478 1.57 26.10 -3.43
CA SER A 478 2.23 25.10 -4.28
C SER A 478 1.36 24.68 -5.46
N PHE A 479 0.04 24.74 -5.28
CA PHE A 479 -0.94 24.37 -6.29
C PHE A 479 -1.53 25.54 -7.06
N SER A 480 -1.21 26.80 -6.73
CA SER A 480 -1.68 27.96 -7.50
C SER A 480 -0.97 28.05 -8.85
N ILE A 481 -1.75 28.23 -9.91
CA ILE A 481 -1.24 28.33 -11.29
C ILE A 481 -0.37 29.57 -11.45
N ASP A 482 -0.83 30.69 -10.92
CA ASP A 482 -0.19 31.99 -11.04
C ASP A 482 -0.38 32.85 -9.78
N THR A 483 0.25 34.01 -9.86
CA THR A 483 0.35 34.99 -8.79
C THR A 483 -0.95 35.63 -8.38
N GLU A 484 -1.77 35.91 -9.36
CA GLU A 484 -3.05 36.54 -9.14
C GLU A 484 -4.04 35.57 -8.49
N GLN A 485 -4.06 34.31 -8.93
CA GLN A 485 -4.89 33.27 -8.34
C GLN A 485 -4.55 33.06 -6.86
N TYR A 486 -3.26 32.96 -6.52
CA TYR A 486 -2.85 32.81 -5.12
C TYR A 486 -3.30 34.01 -4.27
N ALA A 487 -3.07 35.23 -4.75
CA ALA A 487 -3.46 36.46 -4.06
C ALA A 487 -4.99 36.53 -3.81
N ARG A 488 -5.81 36.18 -4.81
CA ARG A 488 -7.27 36.12 -4.66
C ARG A 488 -7.70 35.14 -3.58
N LEU A 489 -7.11 33.95 -3.57
CA LEU A 489 -7.42 32.92 -2.57
C LEU A 489 -7.00 33.35 -1.15
N ILE A 490 -5.81 33.94 -0.99
CA ILE A 490 -5.40 34.48 0.32
C ILE A 490 -6.38 35.54 0.79
N SER A 491 -6.80 36.46 -0.09
CA SER A 491 -7.77 37.51 0.28
C SER A 491 -9.07 36.89 0.82
N GLN A 492 -9.64 35.91 0.11
CA GLN A 492 -10.86 35.21 0.55
C GLN A 492 -10.68 34.48 1.89
N ILE A 493 -9.55 33.78 2.06
CA ILE A 493 -9.21 33.10 3.31
C ILE A 493 -9.05 34.10 4.45
N THR A 494 -8.43 35.26 4.20
CA THR A 494 -8.23 36.32 5.18
C THR A 494 -9.56 36.92 5.62
N GLU A 495 -10.45 37.23 4.68
CA GLU A 495 -11.79 37.75 4.98
C GLU A 495 -12.60 36.75 5.80
N ARG A 496 -12.57 35.46 5.42
CA ARG A 496 -13.23 34.41 6.19
C ARG A 496 -12.63 34.27 7.58
N TRP A 497 -11.31 34.27 7.71
CA TRP A 497 -10.63 34.20 9.00
C TRP A 497 -11.01 35.36 9.91
N LEU A 498 -11.01 36.60 9.40
CA LEU A 498 -11.41 37.79 10.14
C LEU A 498 -12.87 37.75 10.58
N ALA A 499 -13.76 37.22 9.75
CA ALA A 499 -15.17 37.06 10.10
C ALA A 499 -15.36 36.08 11.26
N VAL A 500 -14.62 34.96 11.25
CA VAL A 500 -14.64 33.93 12.31
C VAL A 500 -14.02 34.46 13.60
N THR A 501 -12.97 35.30 13.52
CA THR A 501 -12.20 35.75 14.69
C THR A 501 -12.60 37.11 15.24
N LYS A 502 -13.62 37.76 14.68
CA LYS A 502 -14.00 39.15 15.02
C LYS A 502 -14.24 39.39 16.52
N ASP A 503 -14.81 38.41 17.21
CA ASP A 503 -15.17 38.47 18.64
C ASP A 503 -14.14 37.75 19.54
N TRP A 504 -12.96 37.42 19.01
CA TRP A 504 -11.98 36.60 19.70
C TRP A 504 -11.21 37.38 20.79
N GLN A 505 -11.65 37.27 22.06
CA GLN A 505 -11.17 38.14 23.15
C GLN A 505 -10.07 37.58 24.07
N SER A 506 -9.93 36.28 24.33
CA SER A 506 -8.80 35.72 25.13
C SER A 506 -8.85 34.19 25.00
N GLN A 507 -7.76 33.45 24.71
CA GLN A 507 -7.01 32.66 25.71
C GLN A 507 -5.52 32.42 25.30
N PHE A 508 -4.86 33.35 24.61
CA PHE A 508 -3.51 33.17 24.03
C PHE A 508 -2.34 33.20 25.05
N ASN A 509 -2.55 32.69 26.26
CA ASN A 509 -1.56 32.68 27.35
C ASN A 509 -0.88 31.32 27.56
N LYS A 510 -1.09 30.34 26.68
CA LYS A 510 -0.25 29.13 26.64
C LYS A 510 0.77 29.30 25.52
N SER A 511 2.05 29.11 25.85
CA SER A 511 3.27 29.60 25.20
C SER A 511 3.46 29.34 23.70
N ASP A 512 2.61 28.56 23.05
CA ASP A 512 2.90 28.02 21.71
C ASP A 512 2.05 28.65 20.58
N GLY A 513 0.94 29.33 20.90
CA GLY A 513 0.04 29.91 19.89
C GLY A 513 0.56 31.17 19.18
N GLY A 514 1.41 31.96 19.86
CA GLY A 514 1.94 33.26 19.40
C GLY A 514 2.59 33.21 18.03
N ALA A 515 3.43 32.19 17.82
CA ALA A 515 4.17 32.00 16.59
C ALA A 515 3.25 31.67 15.40
N GLY A 516 2.24 30.82 15.59
CA GLY A 516 1.31 30.43 14.54
C GLY A 516 0.50 31.62 14.02
N LEU A 517 -0.04 32.44 14.93
CA LEU A 517 -0.77 33.66 14.56
C LEU A 517 0.13 34.68 13.86
N ASN A 518 1.35 34.89 14.37
CA ASN A 518 2.32 35.78 13.71
C ASN A 518 2.61 35.32 12.28
N ILE A 519 2.90 34.02 12.09
CA ILE A 519 3.13 33.45 10.76
C ILE A 519 1.91 33.67 9.87
N LEU A 520 0.69 33.40 10.35
CA LEU A 520 -0.54 33.63 9.57
C LEU A 520 -0.69 35.09 9.13
N LEU A 521 -0.58 36.02 10.07
CA LEU A 521 -0.71 37.45 9.76
C LEU A 521 0.40 37.90 8.81
N SER A 522 1.59 37.31 8.87
CA SER A 522 2.66 37.59 7.91
C SER A 522 2.28 37.18 6.49
N TYR A 523 1.57 36.07 6.29
CA TYR A 523 1.02 35.68 4.98
C TYR A 523 -0.05 36.66 4.47
N PHE A 524 -0.81 37.30 5.35
CA PHE A 524 -1.84 38.28 4.97
C PHE A 524 -1.26 39.65 4.62
N VAL A 525 -0.12 40.01 5.22
CA VAL A 525 0.54 41.31 5.00
C VAL A 525 1.53 41.26 3.85
N GLY A 526 2.08 40.09 3.57
CA GLY A 526 3.13 39.96 2.60
C GLY A 526 3.25 38.58 1.99
N PRO A 527 3.60 38.49 0.70
CA PRO A 527 4.03 37.23 0.10
C PRO A 527 5.45 36.88 0.55
N ASN A 528 5.67 36.76 1.86
CA ASN A 528 6.93 36.25 2.34
C ASN A 528 7.03 34.81 1.84
N THR A 529 7.94 34.58 0.90
CA THR A 529 8.45 33.28 0.37
C THR A 529 8.16 32.92 -1.08
N TRP A 530 7.55 33.76 -1.95
CA TRP A 530 7.42 33.34 -3.36
C TRP A 530 8.65 33.67 -4.23
N THR A 531 9.21 32.67 -4.88
CA THR A 531 10.37 32.76 -5.79
C THR A 531 10.07 33.29 -7.17
N GLY A 532 8.80 33.27 -7.56
CA GLY A 532 8.33 34.03 -8.70
C GLY A 532 7.92 35.39 -8.18
N LYS A 533 8.33 36.46 -8.87
CA LYS A 533 7.87 37.83 -8.61
C LYS A 533 6.33 37.81 -8.61
N LEU A 534 5.73 37.70 -7.43
CA LEU A 534 4.34 38.08 -7.27
C LEU A 534 4.25 39.51 -7.78
N ASP A 535 3.25 39.80 -8.61
CA ASP A 535 2.90 41.18 -8.85
C ASP A 535 2.40 41.77 -7.52
N GLU A 536 3.34 42.36 -6.77
CA GLU A 536 3.11 42.91 -5.45
C GLU A 536 2.04 44.00 -5.49
N GLN A 537 1.86 44.68 -6.63
CA GLN A 537 0.78 45.66 -6.83
C GLN A 537 -0.57 44.96 -6.91
N THR A 538 -0.68 43.87 -7.65
CA THR A 538 -1.91 43.06 -7.71
C THR A 538 -2.27 42.48 -6.34
N PHE A 539 -1.28 41.98 -5.59
CA PHE A 539 -1.51 41.54 -4.21
C PHE A 539 -1.98 42.68 -3.31
N ALA A 540 -1.32 43.84 -3.35
CA ALA A 540 -1.71 45.02 -2.59
C ALA A 540 -3.16 45.45 -2.89
N ARG A 541 -3.57 45.43 -4.17
CA ARG A 541 -4.95 45.74 -4.59
C ARG A 541 -5.97 44.77 -4.00
N LEU A 542 -5.69 43.47 -4.11
CA LEU A 542 -6.60 42.43 -3.61
C LEU A 542 -6.70 42.43 -2.08
N MET A 543 -5.60 42.70 -1.38
CA MET A 543 -5.55 42.69 0.08
C MET A 543 -6.03 43.99 0.75
N ALA A 544 -6.33 45.05 0.00
CA ALA A 544 -6.76 46.33 0.55
C ALA A 544 -8.02 46.23 1.43
N SER A 545 -9.03 45.47 0.99
CA SER A 545 -10.25 45.20 1.78
C SER A 545 -9.93 44.42 3.07
N PRO A 546 -9.24 43.26 3.01
CA PRO A 546 -8.76 42.55 4.20
C PRO A 546 -7.96 43.43 5.17
N HIS A 547 -7.01 44.24 4.71
CA HIS A 547 -6.19 45.10 5.57
C HIS A 547 -7.05 46.16 6.28
N ALA A 548 -8.04 46.74 5.60
CA ALA A 548 -9.00 47.65 6.22
C ALA A 548 -9.84 46.97 7.32
N ALA A 549 -10.23 45.71 7.12
CA ALA A 549 -10.92 44.92 8.13
C ALA A 549 -10.00 44.57 9.32
N MET A 550 -8.74 44.18 9.07
CA MET A 550 -7.74 43.90 10.11
C MET A 550 -7.53 45.09 11.05
N ARG A 551 -7.48 46.33 10.53
CA ARG A 551 -7.34 47.56 11.35
C ARG A 551 -8.48 47.78 12.34
N LYS A 552 -9.66 47.22 12.06
CA LYS A 552 -10.85 47.31 12.91
C LYS A 552 -11.00 46.11 13.85
N HIS A 553 -10.10 45.12 13.75
CA HIS A 553 -10.19 43.89 14.54
C HIS A 553 -10.00 44.14 16.05
N ALA A 554 -10.66 43.34 16.89
CA ALA A 554 -10.62 43.52 18.36
C ALA A 554 -9.21 43.33 18.95
N ARG A 555 -8.37 42.50 18.33
CA ARG A 555 -7.00 42.20 18.79
C ARG A 555 -5.96 43.23 18.32
N PRO A 556 -5.17 43.83 19.22
CA PRO A 556 -4.12 44.81 18.85
C PRO A 556 -3.11 44.30 17.83
N ILE A 557 -2.65 43.05 17.96
CA ILE A 557 -1.68 42.47 17.03
C ILE A 557 -2.24 42.35 15.60
N VAL A 558 -3.53 42.02 15.45
CA VAL A 558 -4.17 41.96 14.12
C VAL A 558 -4.30 43.36 13.51
N ARG A 559 -4.63 44.36 14.33
CA ARG A 559 -4.67 45.77 13.89
C ARG A 559 -3.31 46.25 13.42
N LEU A 560 -2.24 45.92 14.16
CA LEU A 560 -0.87 46.27 13.80
C LEU A 560 -0.50 45.71 12.41
N TYR A 561 -0.81 44.44 12.15
CA TYR A 561 -0.60 43.84 10.83
C TYR A 561 -1.50 44.47 9.76
N GLY A 562 -2.73 44.87 10.10
CA GLY A 562 -3.60 45.62 9.18
C GLY A 562 -3.01 46.97 8.77
N VAL A 563 -2.40 47.71 9.70
CA VAL A 563 -1.68 48.97 9.42
C VAL A 563 -0.45 48.68 8.57
N LEU A 564 0.36 47.68 8.93
CA LEU A 564 1.54 47.28 8.18
C LEU A 564 1.20 46.90 6.73
N GLY A 565 0.16 46.10 6.54
CA GLY A 565 -0.34 45.68 5.22
C GLY A 565 -0.81 46.85 4.37
N GLN A 566 -1.58 47.78 4.95
CA GLN A 566 -2.03 48.97 4.25
C GLN A 566 -0.86 49.85 3.82
N LEU A 567 0.06 50.18 4.74
CA LEU A 567 1.21 51.04 4.44
C LEU A 567 2.11 50.41 3.39
N ARG A 568 2.35 49.10 3.47
CA ARG A 568 3.06 48.37 2.42
C ARG A 568 2.33 48.46 1.08
N GLY A 569 1.01 48.27 1.07
CA GLY A 569 0.21 48.40 -0.15
C GLY A 569 0.29 49.79 -0.76
N GLU A 570 0.22 50.84 0.06
CA GLU A 570 0.39 52.23 -0.37
C GLU A 570 1.76 52.48 -1.01
N VAL A 571 2.84 51.97 -0.40
CA VAL A 571 4.20 52.04 -0.97
C VAL A 571 4.29 51.30 -2.31
N LEU A 572 3.79 50.07 -2.39
CA LEU A 572 3.84 49.25 -3.61
C LEU A 572 3.04 49.85 -4.77
N LEU A 573 1.92 50.51 -4.45
CA LEU A 573 1.07 51.22 -5.42
C LEU A 573 1.56 52.64 -5.73
N GLY A 574 2.65 53.08 -5.10
CA GLY A 574 3.25 54.40 -5.32
C GLY A 574 2.43 55.56 -4.77
N THR A 575 1.49 55.32 -3.85
CA THR A 575 0.70 56.39 -3.24
C THR A 575 1.46 57.14 -2.14
N ILE A 576 2.48 56.51 -1.54
CA ILE A 576 3.43 57.11 -0.60
C ILE A 576 4.86 56.61 -0.86
N SER A 577 5.87 57.33 -0.37
CA SER A 577 7.27 56.85 -0.38
C SER A 577 7.52 55.82 0.72
N GLU A 578 8.56 55.00 0.57
CA GLU A 578 8.97 54.04 1.60
C GLU A 578 9.31 54.73 2.93
N GLU A 579 10.00 55.87 2.89
CA GLU A 579 10.33 56.68 4.08
C GLU A 579 9.08 57.17 4.79
N GLU A 580 8.08 57.66 4.04
CA GLU A 580 6.79 58.07 4.59
C GLU A 580 6.03 56.88 5.18
N GLY A 581 6.12 55.70 4.55
CA GLY A 581 5.59 54.45 5.09
C GLY A 581 6.18 54.10 6.46
N TYR A 582 7.51 54.13 6.61
CA TYR A 582 8.17 53.89 7.89
C TYR A 582 7.81 54.93 8.94
N ARG A 583 7.76 56.22 8.56
CA ARG A 583 7.38 57.31 9.46
C ARG A 583 5.96 57.12 10.00
N ARG A 584 5.00 56.75 9.14
CA ARG A 584 3.61 56.46 9.52
C ARG A 584 3.45 55.20 10.34
N PHE A 585 4.31 54.21 10.15
CA PHE A 585 4.29 52.98 10.96
C PHE A 585 4.87 53.20 12.37
N ALA A 586 5.86 54.09 12.49
CA ALA A 586 6.49 54.42 13.78
C ALA A 586 5.63 55.32 14.68
N ALA A 587 4.74 56.11 14.06
CA ALA A 587 3.75 56.95 14.74
C ALA A 587 2.51 56.14 15.15
#